data_AF-A0AA46WCY7-F1
#
_entry.id   AF-A0AA46WCY7-F1
#
_cell.length_a   1.000
_cell.length_b   1.000
_cell.length_c   1.000
_cell.angle_alpha   90.00
_cell.angle_beta   90.00
_cell.angle_gamma   90.00
#
_symmetry.space_group_name_H-M   'P 1'
#
loop_
_entity.id
_entity.type
_entity.pdbx_description
1 polymer ?
#
loop_
_entity_poly.entity_id
_entity_poly.type
_entity_poly.pdbx_seq_one_letter_code
_entity_poly.pdbx_strand_id
1 'polypeptide(L)'
;MNPLKEKKPGFDFLGFTIRQHTVKQGKKTYKLLIKSSRNFIKRYTLTAKYKLKEMCGAPQEAIIKNLNPLIRGWCQYYTSVISRKVFELLDSVMFRKLWKWAVRKHTNKGKYWIKRKYFKRYKNDNWRFMTSNGKYLIKHGDHAIKRHIKVRGAKSPYDGDWIYWSSRRVPDKSLRVIKLLKMQQGKCNYCQLYFRSEDIIEVHHQDKNRNNNTIGNLSLLHGHCHDYLHRSVYDKHQVREKPDVVKVTSPVSKSSGER
;
A
#
# COMPACT_ATOMS: atom_id res chain seq x y z
N MET A 1 -35.37 -23.87 29.17
CA MET A 1 -34.43 -22.75 29.47
C MET A 1 -33.54 -22.52 28.26
N ASN A 2 -33.47 -21.30 27.73
CA ASN A 2 -32.76 -21.03 26.47
C ASN A 2 -31.27 -20.71 26.78
N PRO A 3 -30.31 -21.62 26.48
CA PRO A 3 -28.90 -21.52 26.91
C PRO A 3 -28.12 -20.34 26.28
N LEU A 4 -28.79 -19.54 25.44
CA LEU A 4 -28.22 -18.36 24.80
C LEU A 4 -28.36 -17.07 25.62
N LYS A 5 -29.13 -17.07 26.72
CA LYS A 5 -29.39 -15.84 27.52
C LYS A 5 -28.17 -15.33 28.30
N GLU A 6 -27.14 -16.14 28.52
CA GLU A 6 -25.96 -15.75 29.33
C GLU A 6 -24.76 -15.27 28.51
N LYS A 7 -24.74 -15.49 27.18
CA LYS A 7 -23.58 -15.11 26.35
C LYS A 7 -23.83 -13.76 25.69
N LYS A 8 -22.95 -12.78 25.99
CA LYS A 8 -22.92 -11.49 25.28
C LYS A 8 -22.76 -11.76 23.77
N PRO A 9 -23.59 -11.13 22.91
CA PRO A 9 -23.61 -11.44 21.49
C PRO A 9 -22.27 -11.14 20.80
N GLY A 10 -21.79 -12.13 20.05
CA GLY A 10 -20.61 -12.06 19.19
C GLY A 10 -19.67 -13.24 19.36
N PHE A 11 -18.62 -13.29 18.56
CA PHE A 11 -17.73 -14.43 18.44
C PHE A 11 -16.29 -14.00 18.15
N ASP A 12 -15.36 -14.93 18.32
CA ASP A 12 -13.96 -14.75 17.96
C ASP A 12 -13.69 -15.47 16.62
N PHE A 13 -13.04 -14.78 15.67
CA PHE A 13 -12.71 -15.31 14.36
C PHE A 13 -11.38 -14.73 13.87
N LEU A 14 -10.46 -15.60 13.41
CA LEU A 14 -9.13 -15.23 12.91
C LEU A 14 -8.38 -14.23 13.82
N GLY A 15 -8.49 -14.39 15.13
CA GLY A 15 -7.84 -13.51 16.10
C GLY A 15 -8.48 -12.13 16.28
N PHE A 16 -9.68 -11.94 15.74
CA PHE A 16 -10.55 -10.80 16.02
C PHE A 16 -11.71 -11.23 16.92
N THR A 17 -12.11 -10.33 17.80
CA THR A 17 -13.36 -10.41 18.55
C THR A 17 -14.36 -9.48 17.88
N ILE A 18 -15.45 -10.05 17.37
CA ILE A 18 -16.51 -9.35 16.66
C ILE A 18 -17.73 -9.32 17.57
N ARG A 19 -18.10 -8.13 18.09
CA ARG A 19 -19.24 -7.99 19.00
C ARG A 19 -20.03 -6.72 18.73
N GLN A 20 -21.34 -6.84 18.92
CA GLN A 20 -22.23 -5.68 18.96
C GLN A 20 -22.28 -5.12 20.38
N HIS A 21 -22.22 -3.79 20.47
CA HIS A 21 -22.33 -3.06 21.71
C HIS A 21 -23.52 -2.12 21.64
N THR A 22 -24.33 -2.08 22.70
CA THR A 22 -25.41 -1.10 22.82
C THR A 22 -24.82 0.30 22.97
N VAL A 23 -25.37 1.24 22.22
CA VAL A 23 -25.08 2.66 22.31
C VAL A 23 -26.38 3.36 22.69
N LYS A 24 -26.37 4.11 23.79
CA LYS A 24 -27.51 4.93 24.20
C LYS A 24 -27.35 6.31 23.56
N GLN A 25 -28.05 6.55 22.47
CA GLN A 25 -28.25 7.88 21.87
C GLN A 25 -29.75 8.03 21.63
N GLY A 26 -30.50 8.42 22.67
CA GLY A 26 -31.97 8.51 22.66
C GLY A 26 -32.65 7.13 22.59
N LYS A 27 -32.56 6.45 21.44
CA LYS A 27 -33.04 5.08 21.21
C LYS A 27 -31.89 4.07 21.40
N LYS A 28 -32.22 2.82 21.77
CA LYS A 28 -31.23 1.71 21.83
C LYS A 28 -30.73 1.42 20.42
N THR A 29 -29.52 1.87 20.09
CA THR A 29 -28.82 1.53 18.84
C THR A 29 -27.67 0.57 19.12
N TYR A 30 -27.19 -0.13 18.10
CA TYR A 30 -26.11 -1.10 18.23
C TYR A 30 -24.93 -0.70 17.33
N LYS A 31 -23.72 -0.84 17.87
CA LYS A 31 -22.48 -0.61 17.13
C LYS A 31 -21.62 -1.86 17.13
N LEU A 32 -21.24 -2.30 15.94
CA LEU A 32 -20.28 -3.38 15.76
C LEU A 32 -18.86 -2.89 16.07
N LEU A 33 -18.19 -3.49 17.04
CA LEU A 33 -16.79 -3.24 17.33
C LEU A 33 -15.99 -4.51 17.05
N ILE A 34 -15.02 -4.39 16.14
CA ILE A 34 -14.03 -5.43 15.87
C ILE A 34 -12.76 -5.03 16.61
N LYS A 35 -12.28 -5.92 17.49
CA LYS A 35 -11.09 -5.73 18.31
C LYS A 35 -10.18 -6.94 18.18
N SER A 36 -8.91 -6.79 18.55
CA SER A 36 -8.00 -7.93 18.69
C SER A 36 -8.50 -8.87 19.80
N SER A 37 -8.53 -10.18 19.54
CA SER A 37 -8.95 -11.18 20.52
C SER A 37 -7.97 -11.25 21.69
N ARG A 38 -8.50 -11.43 22.90
CA ARG A 38 -7.71 -11.54 24.14
C ARG A 38 -6.69 -12.68 24.05
N ASN A 39 -7.07 -13.80 23.42
CA ASN A 39 -6.20 -14.97 23.28
C ASN A 39 -4.99 -14.65 22.38
N PHE A 40 -5.20 -13.90 21.30
CA PHE A 40 -4.11 -13.49 20.40
C PHE A 40 -3.19 -12.45 21.05
N ILE A 41 -3.74 -11.49 21.79
CA ILE A 41 -2.94 -10.55 22.59
C ILE A 41 -2.07 -11.33 23.59
N LYS A 42 -2.65 -12.31 24.29
CA LYS A 42 -1.92 -13.16 25.25
C LYS A 42 -0.81 -13.96 24.56
N ARG A 43 -1.11 -14.64 23.45
CA ARG A 43 -0.11 -15.38 22.68
C ARG A 43 1.03 -14.48 22.21
N TYR A 44 0.71 -13.33 21.62
CA TYR A 44 1.70 -12.36 21.18
C TYR A 44 2.62 -11.87 22.31
N THR A 45 2.04 -11.47 23.44
CA THR A 45 2.83 -11.03 24.61
C THR A 45 3.70 -12.13 25.21
N LEU A 46 3.27 -13.40 25.11
CA LEU A 46 4.08 -14.56 25.47
C LEU A 46 5.22 -14.77 24.46
N THR A 47 4.95 -14.74 23.16
CA THR A 47 5.99 -14.84 22.13
C THR A 47 7.07 -13.78 22.32
N ALA A 48 6.67 -12.52 22.53
CA ALA A 48 7.61 -11.43 22.80
C ALA A 48 8.39 -11.65 24.12
N LYS A 49 7.74 -12.23 25.15
CA LYS A 49 8.39 -12.60 26.42
C LYS A 49 9.47 -13.65 26.19
N TYR A 50 9.14 -14.75 25.51
CA TYR A 50 10.07 -15.86 25.29
C TYR A 50 11.24 -15.43 24.42
N LYS A 51 10.98 -14.69 23.34
CA LYS A 51 12.04 -14.17 22.47
C LYS A 51 13.00 -13.24 23.23
N LEU A 52 12.49 -12.39 24.13
CA LEU A 52 13.36 -11.57 24.98
C LEU A 52 14.12 -12.39 26.03
N LYS A 53 13.53 -13.49 26.52
CA LYS A 53 14.18 -14.42 27.47
C LYS A 53 15.31 -15.20 26.80
N GLU A 54 15.16 -15.59 25.54
CA GLU A 54 16.24 -16.21 24.76
C GLU A 54 17.38 -15.21 24.53
N MET A 55 17.05 -13.95 24.23
CA MET A 55 18.01 -12.86 24.05
C MET A 55 18.47 -12.21 25.36
N CYS A 56 18.50 -12.97 26.47
CA CYS A 56 18.75 -12.41 27.79
C CYS A 56 20.15 -11.77 27.94
N GLY A 57 21.17 -12.29 27.24
CA GLY A 57 22.54 -11.75 27.20
C GLY A 57 22.82 -10.83 26.00
N ALA A 58 21.95 -10.84 24.99
CA ALA A 58 22.20 -10.23 23.68
C ALA A 58 22.49 -8.70 23.75
N PRO A 59 23.19 -8.13 22.76
CA PRO A 59 23.33 -6.67 22.67
C PRO A 59 21.99 -6.01 22.35
N GLN A 60 21.87 -4.72 22.70
CA GLN A 60 20.66 -3.92 22.46
C GLN A 60 20.22 -3.96 20.98
N GLU A 61 21.19 -3.90 20.07
CA GLU A 61 20.95 -3.93 18.62
C GLU A 61 20.27 -5.22 18.16
N ALA A 62 20.71 -6.37 18.70
CA ALA A 62 20.13 -7.67 18.36
C ALA A 62 18.66 -7.78 18.81
N ILE A 63 18.34 -7.22 19.98
CA ILE A 63 16.96 -7.16 20.49
C ILE A 63 16.08 -6.34 19.56
N ILE A 64 16.56 -5.16 19.16
CA ILE A 64 15.84 -4.28 18.23
C ILE A 64 15.62 -4.98 16.88
N LYS A 65 16.68 -5.57 16.31
CA LYS A 65 16.62 -6.29 15.03
C LYS A 65 15.59 -7.42 15.04
N ASN A 66 15.47 -8.14 16.16
CA ASN A 66 14.59 -9.30 16.29
C ASN A 66 13.13 -8.95 16.65
N LEU A 67 12.91 -7.93 17.46
CA LEU A 67 11.58 -7.54 17.92
C LEU A 67 10.85 -6.64 16.91
N ASN A 68 11.57 -5.79 16.17
CA ASN A 68 10.93 -4.88 15.21
C ASN A 68 10.08 -5.58 14.14
N PRO A 69 10.53 -6.67 13.48
CA PRO A 69 9.70 -7.40 12.52
C PRO A 69 8.43 -7.99 13.16
N LEU A 70 8.53 -8.49 14.38
CA LEU A 70 7.41 -9.07 15.13
C LEU A 70 6.36 -8.01 15.50
N ILE A 71 6.81 -6.84 15.99
CA ILE A 71 5.93 -5.70 16.30
C ILE A 71 5.27 -5.20 15.01
N ARG A 72 6.07 -4.99 13.96
CA ARG A 72 5.57 -4.49 12.67
C ARG A 72 4.51 -5.42 12.07
N GLY A 73 4.76 -6.72 12.04
CA GLY A 73 3.81 -7.71 11.51
C GLY A 73 2.50 -7.70 12.30
N TRP A 74 2.59 -7.71 13.64
CA TRP A 74 1.40 -7.70 14.50
C TRP A 74 0.58 -6.42 14.35
N CYS A 75 1.25 -5.26 14.36
CA CYS A 75 0.59 -3.98 14.14
C CYS A 75 -0.05 -3.92 12.75
N GLN A 76 0.66 -4.32 11.69
CA GLN A 76 0.13 -4.32 10.33
C GLN A 76 -1.17 -5.12 10.22
N TYR A 77 -1.22 -6.31 10.84
CA TYR A 77 -2.41 -7.17 10.86
C TYR A 77 -3.61 -6.52 11.55
N TYR A 78 -3.38 -5.81 12.66
CA TYR A 78 -4.44 -5.19 13.46
C TYR A 78 -4.67 -3.69 13.18
N THR A 79 -3.99 -3.08 12.21
CA THR A 79 -4.14 -1.64 11.89
C THR A 79 -5.54 -1.25 11.40
N SER A 80 -6.27 -2.20 10.82
CA SER A 80 -7.59 -1.94 10.22
C SER A 80 -8.75 -1.89 11.23
N VAL A 81 -8.53 -2.40 12.44
CA VAL A 81 -9.55 -2.55 13.48
C VAL A 81 -9.30 -1.63 14.68
N ILE A 82 -10.16 -1.72 15.70
CA ILE A 82 -10.08 -0.85 16.88
C ILE A 82 -8.97 -1.36 17.82
N SER A 83 -7.74 -0.95 17.52
CA SER A 83 -6.53 -1.48 18.17
C SER A 83 -5.75 -0.47 19.01
N ARG A 84 -6.11 0.83 19.00
CA ARG A 84 -5.34 1.89 19.68
C ARG A 84 -5.07 1.59 21.16
N LYS A 85 -6.11 1.29 21.94
CA LYS A 85 -5.96 0.92 23.37
C LYS A 85 -5.13 -0.36 23.58
N VAL A 86 -5.21 -1.29 22.62
CA VAL A 86 -4.43 -2.53 22.67
C VAL A 86 -2.96 -2.24 22.37
N PHE A 87 -2.65 -1.37 21.42
CA PHE A 87 -1.30 -0.91 21.13
C PHE A 87 -0.67 -0.22 22.34
N GLU A 88 -1.39 0.69 23.00
CA GLU A 88 -0.95 1.36 24.23
C GLU A 88 -0.66 0.36 25.37
N LEU A 89 -1.51 -0.65 25.53
CA LEU A 89 -1.29 -1.74 26.49
C LEU A 89 -0.03 -2.54 26.14
N LEU A 90 0.15 -2.91 24.88
CA LEU A 90 1.30 -3.68 24.42
C LEU A 90 2.61 -2.90 24.56
N ASP A 91 2.60 -1.60 24.29
CA ASP A 91 3.75 -0.73 24.53
C ASP A 91 4.14 -0.69 26.01
N SER A 92 3.16 -0.59 26.90
CA SER A 92 3.38 -0.64 28.35
C SER A 92 3.92 -1.99 28.81
N VAL A 93 3.46 -3.09 28.20
CA VAL A 93 3.97 -4.45 28.47
C VAL A 93 5.41 -4.61 27.97
N MET A 94 5.70 -4.16 26.74
CA MET A 94 7.04 -4.23 26.16
C MET A 94 8.03 -3.38 26.93
N PHE A 95 7.66 -2.16 27.30
CA PHE A 95 8.47 -1.28 28.13
C PHE A 95 8.88 -1.96 29.43
N ARG A 96 7.93 -2.52 30.18
CA ARG A 96 8.22 -3.23 31.44
C ARG A 96 9.18 -4.41 31.24
N LYS A 97 9.03 -5.16 30.15
CA LYS A 97 9.93 -6.29 29.82
C LYS A 97 11.34 -5.82 29.49
N LEU A 98 11.47 -4.79 28.66
CA LEU A 98 12.76 -4.21 28.27
C LEU A 98 13.46 -3.55 29.46
N TRP A 99 12.71 -2.87 30.32
CA TRP A 99 13.23 -2.29 31.55
C TRP A 99 13.81 -3.36 32.47
N LYS A 100 13.05 -4.44 32.73
CA LYS A 100 13.53 -5.59 33.51
C LYS A 100 14.79 -6.22 32.90
N TRP A 101 14.82 -6.38 31.57
CA TRP A 101 16.00 -6.87 30.87
C TRP A 101 17.22 -5.97 31.10
N ALA A 102 17.05 -4.65 30.97
CA ALA A 102 18.12 -3.67 31.11
C ALA A 102 18.67 -3.60 32.56
N VAL A 103 17.77 -3.65 33.55
CA VAL A 103 18.11 -3.72 34.98
C VAL A 103 18.88 -4.99 35.30
N ARG A 104 18.41 -6.15 34.84
CA ARG A 104 19.09 -7.43 35.09
C ARG A 104 20.48 -7.50 34.48
N LYS A 105 20.71 -6.82 33.35
CA LYS A 105 22.03 -6.78 32.69
C LYS A 105 23.05 -5.92 33.44
N HIS A 106 22.61 -5.04 34.35
CA HIS A 106 23.46 -4.09 35.06
C HIS A 106 23.08 -4.00 36.53
N THR A 107 23.33 -5.09 37.27
CA THR A 107 23.04 -5.19 38.71
C THR A 107 23.74 -4.11 39.53
N ASN A 108 24.94 -3.70 39.11
CA ASN A 108 25.80 -2.76 39.86
C ASN A 108 25.65 -1.30 39.39
N LYS A 109 24.68 -0.98 38.53
CA LYS A 109 24.47 0.39 38.01
C LYS A 109 23.11 0.93 38.43
N GLY A 110 23.07 2.21 38.77
CA GLY A 110 21.84 2.89 39.15
C GLY A 110 20.82 3.01 38.00
N LYS A 111 19.53 3.07 38.34
CA LYS A 111 18.41 3.16 37.38
C LYS A 111 18.54 4.34 36.41
N TYR A 112 19.03 5.48 36.86
CA TYR A 112 19.27 6.67 36.02
C TYR A 112 20.30 6.40 34.92
N TRP A 113 21.39 5.70 35.25
CA TRP A 113 22.40 5.31 34.27
C TRP A 113 21.81 4.35 33.23
N ILE A 114 21.01 3.38 33.67
CA ILE A 114 20.33 2.41 32.79
C ILE A 114 19.37 3.13 31.84
N LYS A 115 18.58 4.08 32.35
CA LYS A 115 17.73 4.94 31.53
C LYS A 115 18.57 5.64 30.47
N ARG A 116 19.62 6.39 30.85
CA ARG A 116 20.45 7.13 29.88
C ARG A 116 21.11 6.23 28.83
N LYS A 117 21.53 5.02 29.22
CA LYS A 117 22.20 4.07 28.32
C LYS A 117 21.25 3.49 27.26
N TYR A 118 20.08 3.02 27.67
CA TYR A 118 19.19 2.23 26.80
C TYR A 118 17.95 2.98 26.30
N PHE A 119 17.53 4.03 27.01
CA PHE A 119 16.29 4.76 26.73
C PHE A 119 16.59 6.24 26.44
N LYS A 120 16.36 6.62 25.19
CA LYS A 120 16.71 7.95 24.67
C LYS A 120 15.48 8.71 24.22
N ARG A 121 15.68 10.01 23.99
CA ARG A 121 14.67 10.88 23.38
C ARG A 121 14.58 10.57 21.89
N TYR A 122 13.37 10.32 21.41
CA TYR A 122 13.03 10.18 20.01
C TYR A 122 11.74 10.94 19.75
N LYS A 123 11.80 12.03 19.00
CA LYS A 123 10.69 12.98 18.83
C LYS A 123 10.16 13.43 20.21
N ASN A 124 8.88 13.22 20.48
CA ASN A 124 8.21 13.57 21.74
C ASN A 124 8.27 12.47 22.81
N ASP A 125 9.01 11.38 22.57
CA ASP A 125 9.12 10.23 23.47
C ASP A 125 10.50 10.16 24.11
N ASN A 126 10.57 10.38 25.42
CA ASN A 126 11.83 10.37 26.20
C ASN A 126 12.25 8.97 26.68
N TRP A 127 11.45 7.95 26.37
CA TRP A 127 11.62 6.56 26.83
C TRP A 127 11.64 5.58 25.65
N ARG A 128 12.33 5.95 24.57
CA ARG A 128 12.50 5.09 23.41
C ARG A 128 13.68 4.16 23.61
N PHE A 129 13.46 2.85 23.52
CA PHE A 129 14.55 1.86 23.57
C PHE A 129 15.42 2.01 22.32
N MET A 130 16.59 2.62 22.46
CA MET A 130 17.36 3.16 21.35
C MET A 130 18.86 3.16 21.64
N THR A 131 19.63 2.78 20.63
CA THR A 131 21.10 2.70 20.66
C THR A 131 21.72 4.08 20.41
N SER A 132 23.04 4.22 20.61
CA SER A 132 23.76 5.45 20.22
C SER A 132 23.80 5.67 18.72
N ASN A 133 23.77 4.59 17.93
CA ASN A 133 23.86 4.64 16.48
C ASN A 133 22.49 4.88 15.81
N GLY A 134 21.50 5.39 16.54
CA GLY A 134 20.19 5.73 15.98
C GLY A 134 19.20 4.56 15.82
N LYS A 135 19.60 3.30 15.99
CA LYS A 135 18.67 2.15 15.90
C LYS A 135 17.74 2.14 17.11
N TYR A 136 16.42 2.05 16.88
CA TYR A 136 15.40 2.06 17.92
C TYR A 136 14.34 0.96 17.75
N LEU A 137 13.71 0.60 18.87
CA LEU A 137 12.55 -0.28 18.88
C LEU A 137 11.28 0.50 18.50
N ILE A 138 10.56 -0.01 17.51
CA ILE A 138 9.25 0.50 17.10
C ILE A 138 8.25 0.25 18.24
N LYS A 139 7.43 1.26 18.55
CA LYS A 139 6.29 1.10 19.46
C LYS A 139 5.04 0.77 18.63
N HIS A 140 4.14 -0.02 19.20
CA HIS A 140 2.88 -0.37 18.58
C HIS A 140 2.06 0.87 18.26
N GLY A 141 2.08 1.86 19.16
CA GLY A 141 1.41 3.15 18.99
C GLY A 141 1.96 4.01 17.86
N ASP A 142 3.15 3.72 17.32
CA ASP A 142 3.68 4.44 16.15
C ASP A 142 2.87 4.13 14.87
N HIS A 143 2.10 3.03 14.86
CA HIS A 143 1.28 2.62 13.74
C HIS A 143 -0.10 3.29 13.76
N ALA A 144 -0.33 4.18 12.81
CA ALA A 144 -1.63 4.79 12.60
C ALA A 144 -2.70 3.73 12.26
N ILE A 145 -3.87 3.85 12.88
CA ILE A 145 -5.04 3.02 12.57
C ILE A 145 -5.55 3.42 11.17
N LYS A 146 -5.55 2.46 10.24
CA LYS A 146 -5.97 2.66 8.84
C LYS A 146 -7.27 1.93 8.59
N ARG A 147 -8.39 2.64 8.72
CA ARG A 147 -9.74 2.08 8.52
C ARG A 147 -9.88 1.62 7.06
N HIS A 148 -10.40 0.41 6.85
CA HIS A 148 -10.78 -0.03 5.51
C HIS A 148 -12.00 0.76 5.04
N ILE A 149 -11.89 1.38 3.86
CA ILE A 149 -12.99 2.10 3.22
C ILE A 149 -13.70 1.11 2.30
N LYS A 150 -14.97 0.80 2.61
CA LYS A 150 -15.79 -0.10 1.78
C LYS A 150 -15.87 0.42 0.34
N VAL A 151 -16.00 -0.50 -0.61
CA VAL A 151 -16.35 -0.15 -1.99
C VAL A 151 -17.77 0.41 -1.98
N ARG A 152 -18.03 1.51 -2.70
CA ARG A 152 -19.39 2.05 -2.87
C ARG A 152 -20.24 1.00 -3.61
N GLY A 153 -21.48 0.78 -3.15
CA GLY A 153 -22.26 -0.41 -3.53
C GLY A 153 -22.37 -0.68 -5.03
N ALA A 154 -22.66 0.34 -5.84
CA ALA A 154 -22.79 0.20 -7.29
C ALA A 154 -21.46 0.28 -8.07
N LYS A 155 -20.32 0.42 -7.39
CA LYS A 155 -19.01 0.52 -8.06
C LYS A 155 -18.45 -0.86 -8.39
N SER A 156 -18.06 -1.05 -9.64
CA SER A 156 -17.42 -2.26 -10.16
C SER A 156 -16.06 -1.90 -10.75
N PRO A 157 -15.00 -2.71 -10.59
CA PRO A 157 -13.70 -2.46 -11.26
C PRO A 157 -13.81 -2.23 -12.77
N TYR A 158 -14.93 -2.65 -13.37
CA TYR A 158 -15.23 -2.56 -14.79
C TYR A 158 -16.24 -1.46 -15.16
N ASP A 159 -16.57 -0.56 -14.22
CA ASP A 159 -17.53 0.54 -14.45
C ASP A 159 -16.92 1.78 -15.15
N GLY A 160 -15.66 1.71 -15.56
CA GLY A 160 -14.95 2.80 -16.24
C GLY A 160 -14.51 3.95 -15.31
N ASP A 161 -14.78 3.90 -13.99
CA ASP A 161 -14.36 4.93 -13.04
C ASP A 161 -12.91 4.70 -12.57
N TRP A 162 -11.97 4.86 -13.50
CA TRP A 162 -10.54 4.71 -13.20
C TRP A 162 -10.04 5.70 -12.16
N ILE A 163 -10.69 6.84 -11.99
CA ILE A 163 -10.32 7.81 -10.94
C ILE A 163 -10.63 7.19 -9.57
N TYR A 164 -11.83 6.63 -9.39
CA TYR A 164 -12.19 5.92 -8.17
C TYR A 164 -11.31 4.68 -7.94
N TRP A 165 -11.08 3.88 -8.99
CA TRP A 165 -10.35 2.62 -8.89
C TRP A 165 -8.83 2.77 -8.80
N SER A 166 -8.25 3.84 -9.36
CA SER A 166 -6.80 4.13 -9.24
C SER A 166 -6.37 4.47 -7.82
N SER A 167 -7.31 4.91 -6.97
CA SER A 167 -7.08 5.10 -5.53
C SER A 167 -7.10 3.79 -4.72
N ARG A 168 -7.49 2.69 -5.38
CA ARG A 168 -7.64 1.34 -4.80
C ARG A 168 -6.75 0.36 -5.55
N ARG A 169 -6.65 -0.86 -5.03
CA ARG A 169 -6.02 -1.94 -5.78
C ARG A 169 -7.06 -2.50 -6.74
N VAL A 170 -6.78 -2.42 -8.03
CA VAL A 170 -7.62 -3.01 -9.08
C VAL A 170 -7.10 -4.42 -9.36
N PRO A 171 -7.99 -5.43 -9.44
CA PRO A 171 -7.63 -6.73 -10.02
C PRO A 171 -7.01 -6.55 -11.41
N ASP A 172 -6.06 -7.42 -11.77
CA ASP A 172 -5.49 -7.52 -13.13
C ASP A 172 -4.73 -6.29 -13.67
N LYS A 173 -4.41 -5.32 -12.81
CA LYS A 173 -3.56 -4.18 -13.18
C LYS A 173 -2.34 -4.09 -12.26
N SER A 174 -1.18 -3.86 -12.87
CA SER A 174 0.07 -3.70 -12.12
C SER A 174 0.08 -2.38 -11.33
N LEU A 175 0.86 -2.33 -10.24
CA LEU A 175 1.02 -1.10 -9.44
C LEU A 175 1.55 0.08 -10.28
N ARG A 176 2.33 -0.21 -11.32
CA ARG A 176 2.82 0.79 -12.27
C ARG A 176 1.67 1.42 -13.06
N VAL A 177 0.80 0.60 -13.63
CA VAL A 177 -0.36 1.07 -14.41
C VAL A 177 -1.32 1.86 -13.52
N ILE A 178 -1.62 1.37 -12.32
CA ILE A 178 -2.47 2.08 -11.35
C ILE A 178 -1.90 3.48 -11.02
N LYS A 179 -0.58 3.56 -10.83
CA LYS A 179 0.11 4.83 -10.56
C LYS A 179 0.00 5.81 -11.74
N LEU A 180 0.23 5.33 -12.97
CA LEU A 180 0.13 6.15 -14.17
C LEU A 180 -1.33 6.58 -14.45
N LEU A 181 -2.31 5.70 -14.27
CA LEU A 181 -3.74 6.04 -14.35
C LEU A 181 -4.09 7.18 -13.39
N LYS A 182 -3.56 7.14 -12.17
CA LYS A 182 -3.77 8.21 -11.19
C LYS A 182 -3.11 9.53 -11.63
N MET A 183 -1.88 9.48 -12.12
CA MET A 183 -1.14 10.67 -12.58
C MET A 183 -1.81 11.31 -13.81
N GLN A 184 -2.29 10.50 -14.75
CA GLN A 184 -2.99 10.93 -15.96
C GLN A 184 -4.49 11.14 -15.77
N GLN A 185 -4.99 11.04 -14.53
CA GLN A 185 -6.41 11.20 -14.21
C GLN A 185 -7.34 10.29 -15.05
N GLY A 186 -6.87 9.08 -15.37
CA GLY A 186 -7.61 8.10 -16.18
C GLY A 186 -7.68 8.42 -17.67
N LYS A 187 -6.89 9.38 -18.17
CA LYS A 187 -6.88 9.78 -19.59
C LYS A 187 -5.68 9.23 -20.34
N CYS A 188 -5.88 8.91 -21.61
CA CYS A 188 -4.80 8.59 -22.55
C CYS A 188 -3.93 9.82 -22.79
N ASN A 189 -2.61 9.68 -22.70
CA ASN A 189 -1.69 10.81 -22.89
C ASN A 189 -1.65 11.32 -24.35
N TYR A 190 -2.15 10.54 -25.31
CA TYR A 190 -2.22 10.91 -26.72
C TYR A 190 -3.56 11.58 -27.05
N CYS A 191 -4.68 10.84 -27.03
CA CYS A 191 -5.97 11.36 -27.45
C CYS A 191 -6.74 12.11 -26.35
N GLN A 192 -6.24 12.14 -25.11
CA GLN A 192 -6.87 12.81 -23.95
C GLN A 192 -8.26 12.30 -23.55
N LEU A 193 -8.75 11.23 -24.19
CA LEU A 193 -9.98 10.53 -23.82
C LEU A 193 -9.75 9.62 -22.60
N TYR A 194 -10.81 9.36 -21.86
CA TYR A 194 -10.79 8.43 -20.72
C TYR A 194 -10.66 6.99 -21.19
N PHE A 195 -9.86 6.21 -20.48
CA PHE A 195 -9.87 4.76 -20.60
C PHE A 195 -11.22 4.20 -20.17
N ARG A 196 -11.72 3.20 -20.87
CA ARG A 196 -12.85 2.35 -20.49
C ARG A 196 -12.32 1.04 -19.89
N SER A 197 -13.21 0.24 -19.34
CA SER A 197 -12.86 -1.06 -18.73
C SER A 197 -12.38 -2.08 -19.76
N GLU A 198 -12.89 -1.99 -20.99
CA GLU A 198 -12.58 -2.87 -22.12
C GLU A 198 -11.38 -2.41 -22.95
N ASP A 199 -10.86 -1.20 -22.70
CA ASP A 199 -9.76 -0.66 -23.49
C ASP A 199 -8.46 -1.41 -23.22
N ILE A 200 -7.71 -1.66 -24.29
CA ILE A 200 -6.33 -2.11 -24.21
C ILE A 200 -5.48 -0.91 -23.78
N ILE A 201 -4.87 -1.00 -22.59
CA ILE A 201 -4.03 0.04 -22.01
C ILE A 201 -2.57 -0.37 -22.15
N GLU A 202 -1.78 0.40 -22.88
CA GLU A 202 -0.37 0.15 -23.10
C GLU A 202 0.52 1.19 -22.42
N VAL A 203 1.68 0.74 -21.93
CA VAL A 203 2.70 1.62 -21.33
C VAL A 203 3.65 2.08 -22.43
N HIS A 204 3.72 3.39 -22.63
CA HIS A 204 4.57 4.05 -23.60
C HIS A 204 5.75 4.76 -22.92
N HIS A 205 6.95 4.56 -23.46
CA HIS A 205 8.17 5.30 -23.10
C HIS A 205 8.32 6.54 -23.98
N GLN A 206 8.27 7.73 -23.37
CA GLN A 206 8.32 9.00 -24.10
C GLN A 206 9.65 9.20 -24.83
N ASP A 207 10.76 8.78 -24.22
CA ASP A 207 12.11 8.83 -24.80
C ASP A 207 12.41 7.68 -25.79
N LYS A 208 11.44 6.79 -26.04
CA LYS A 208 11.58 5.56 -26.86
C LYS A 208 12.61 4.56 -26.34
N ASN A 209 13.23 4.80 -25.18
CA ASN A 209 14.17 3.88 -24.55
C ASN A 209 13.43 2.96 -23.58
N ARG A 210 13.20 1.71 -24.02
CA ARG A 210 12.47 0.69 -23.23
C ARG A 210 13.15 0.36 -21.88
N ASN A 211 14.43 0.68 -21.73
CA ASN A 211 15.16 0.44 -20.49
C ASN A 211 14.94 1.56 -19.45
N ASN A 212 14.49 2.75 -19.87
CA ASN A 212 14.24 3.87 -18.97
C ASN A 212 12.84 3.79 -18.34
N ASN A 213 12.74 3.01 -17.26
CA ASN A 213 11.48 2.81 -16.51
C ASN A 213 11.22 3.89 -15.44
N THR A 214 11.83 5.07 -15.56
CA THR A 214 11.52 6.20 -14.66
C THR A 214 10.08 6.65 -14.89
N ILE A 215 9.34 6.90 -13.80
CA ILE A 215 7.89 7.20 -13.89
C ILE A 215 7.59 8.42 -14.76
N GLY A 216 8.45 9.44 -14.75
CA GLY A 216 8.27 10.63 -15.58
C GLY A 216 8.41 10.36 -17.08
N ASN A 217 9.11 9.28 -17.45
CA ASN A 217 9.28 8.86 -18.85
C ASN A 217 8.15 7.94 -19.34
N LEU A 218 7.30 7.44 -18.43
CA LEU A 218 6.24 6.50 -18.79
C LEU A 218 4.90 7.23 -18.92
N SER A 219 4.10 6.82 -19.88
CA SER A 219 2.70 7.24 -20.01
C SER A 219 1.81 6.07 -20.44
N LEU A 220 0.52 6.14 -20.15
CA LEU A 220 -0.47 5.19 -20.63
C LEU A 220 -1.16 5.73 -21.86
N LEU A 221 -1.31 4.87 -22.86
CA LEU A 221 -2.02 5.13 -24.09
C LEU A 221 -3.06 4.03 -24.34
N HIS A 222 -4.09 4.32 -25.13
CA HIS A 222 -4.89 3.25 -25.74
C HIS A 222 -4.01 2.46 -26.71
N GLY A 223 -4.26 1.16 -26.88
CA GLY A 223 -3.53 0.33 -27.85
C GLY A 223 -3.47 0.98 -29.23
N HIS A 224 -4.62 1.38 -29.79
CA HIS A 224 -4.67 2.06 -31.09
C HIS A 224 -3.91 3.40 -31.12
N CYS A 225 -3.86 4.15 -30.01
CA CYS A 225 -3.09 5.39 -29.91
C CYS A 225 -1.58 5.09 -29.91
N HIS A 226 -1.18 4.02 -29.22
CA HIS A 226 0.19 3.57 -29.17
C HIS A 226 0.66 3.09 -30.54
N ASP A 227 -0.15 2.29 -31.24
CA ASP A 227 0.12 1.83 -32.61
C ASP A 227 0.28 3.01 -33.58
N TYR A 228 -0.64 3.98 -33.52
CA TYR A 228 -0.57 5.17 -34.37
C TYR A 228 0.73 5.97 -34.14
N LEU A 229 1.12 6.19 -32.88
CA LEU A 229 2.37 6.87 -32.56
C LEU A 229 3.58 6.13 -33.12
N HIS A 230 3.66 4.81 -32.96
CA HIS A 230 4.78 4.04 -33.51
C HIS A 230 4.76 3.97 -35.03
N ARG A 231 3.58 3.92 -35.67
CA ARG A 231 3.44 3.99 -37.14
C ARG A 231 3.96 5.31 -37.70
N SER A 232 3.61 6.43 -37.05
CA SER A 232 4.07 7.78 -37.46
C SER A 232 5.59 7.98 -37.35
N VAL A 233 6.28 7.17 -36.54
CA VAL A 233 7.74 7.21 -36.38
C VAL A 233 8.44 6.48 -37.53
N TYR A 234 7.86 5.41 -38.07
CA TYR A 234 8.44 4.67 -39.20
C TYR A 234 8.31 5.44 -40.52
N ASP A 235 7.23 6.18 -40.75
CA ASP A 235 7.03 6.96 -41.98
C ASP A 235 8.04 8.11 -42.17
N LYS A 236 8.68 8.61 -41.09
CA LYS A 236 9.75 9.62 -41.20
C LYS A 236 11.09 9.05 -41.70
N HIS A 237 11.24 7.73 -41.76
CA HIS A 237 12.47 7.06 -42.21
C HIS A 237 12.35 6.42 -43.60
N GLN A 238 11.21 6.52 -44.28
CA GLN A 238 11.16 6.26 -45.72
C GLN A 238 11.60 7.52 -46.49
N VAL A 239 12.83 7.47 -47.00
CA VAL A 239 13.25 8.32 -48.12
C VAL A 239 12.21 8.10 -49.23
N ARG A 240 11.44 9.14 -49.54
CA ARG A 240 10.61 9.15 -50.74
C ARG A 240 11.57 9.10 -51.94
N GLU A 241 11.73 7.93 -52.55
CA GLU A 241 12.21 7.88 -53.93
C GLU A 241 11.22 8.69 -54.77
N LYS A 242 11.72 9.76 -55.40
CA LYS A 242 10.93 10.54 -56.35
C LYS A 242 10.58 9.61 -57.51
N PRO A 243 9.30 9.52 -57.92
CA PRO A 243 8.97 8.77 -59.12
C PRO A 243 9.62 9.45 -60.33
N ASP A 244 10.34 8.66 -61.13
CA ASP A 244 10.92 9.11 -62.40
C ASP A 244 9.81 9.58 -63.34
N VAL A 245 10.03 10.76 -63.93
CA VAL A 245 9.10 11.40 -64.87
C VAL A 245 9.10 10.59 -66.16
N VAL A 246 8.10 9.73 -66.33
CA VAL A 246 7.84 9.07 -67.62
C VAL A 246 7.22 10.10 -68.57
N LYS A 247 7.99 10.58 -69.54
CA LYS A 247 7.47 11.29 -70.72
C LYS A 247 6.76 10.28 -71.62
N VAL A 248 5.43 10.38 -71.73
CA VAL A 248 4.68 9.69 -72.78
C VAL A 248 4.13 10.72 -73.76
N THR A 249 4.59 10.61 -75.00
CA THR A 249 4.18 11.38 -76.17
C THR A 249 2.71 11.10 -76.54
N SER A 250 1.91 12.16 -76.72
CA SER A 250 0.53 12.07 -77.20
C SER A 250 0.47 11.95 -78.73
N PRO A 251 -0.36 11.05 -79.31
CA PRO A 251 -0.74 11.13 -80.71
C PRO A 251 -1.96 12.06 -80.88
N VAL A 252 -1.87 12.95 -81.87
CA VAL A 252 -2.94 13.87 -82.29
C VAL A 252 -3.92 13.12 -83.20
N SER A 253 -5.18 12.97 -82.78
CA SER A 253 -6.26 12.49 -83.65
C SER A 253 -6.89 13.69 -84.38
N LYS A 254 -6.73 13.73 -85.71
CA LYS A 254 -7.42 14.69 -86.58
C LYS A 254 -8.91 14.32 -86.69
N SER A 255 -9.76 15.32 -86.52
CA SER A 255 -11.18 15.29 -86.83
C SER A 255 -11.40 15.39 -88.35
N SER A 256 -12.25 14.55 -88.90
CA SER A 256 -12.87 14.76 -90.22
C SER A 256 -14.33 14.32 -90.13
N GLY A 257 -15.23 15.30 -90.23
CA GLY A 257 -16.65 15.08 -90.47
C GLY A 257 -17.00 15.24 -91.96
N GLU A 258 -18.27 14.93 -92.25
CA GLU A 258 -19.03 15.16 -93.51
C GLU A 258 -18.63 14.24 -94.69
N ARG A 259 -19.51 13.55 -95.41
CA ARG A 259 -20.96 13.64 -95.70
C ARG A 259 -21.53 12.23 -95.90
#